data_AF-A0A8D9BNK0-F1
#
_entry.id   AF-A0A8D9BNK0-F1
#
_cell.length_a   1.000
_cell.length_b   1.000
_cell.length_c   1.000
_cell.angle_alpha   90.00
_cell.angle_beta   90.00
_cell.angle_gamma   90.00
#
_symmetry.space_group_name_H-M   'P 1'
#
loop_
_entity.id
_entity.type
_entity.pdbx_description
1 polymer ?
#
loop_
_entity_poly.entity_id
_entity_poly.type
_entity_poly.pdbx_seq_one_letter_code
_entity_poly.pdbx_strand_id
1 'polypeptide(L)'
;MLQQYMKELEQDPYDPEQFIEKLAWKILGNSKKEGVEIFDPVVMEETFVQCIKDFKLLQDRQKKKCEKLEQLCHEEEVRHVQQLSHIQEKNKLSMNMFQALDERINYIATKVIHLGNQLEAVNTPRSRAVEAQKLMSYFSEFLSPGPLLIDVFNDKDHIDEAADIIQKLYHISQEIPDEKFAEAKKKIAVKYDEIERSFIEEFVKAHRTLDLNRMKEIASILSHFKGYAQCVDAYIEQCQLSTFNGKDPFREVIPLCERSFKTIHTVFNNPDQVMAKFVLNIFHLKLQNHIVAVLSDERDKKQYLQHLMDVYMKTQQANTIVHLLEKHFVDVLVPLVINSSKMNECQNKKKTMLDETEMKIQAGLDRSLNAIVSWIKIYLQSEQRKSDFKPEGDIDTLASVACTNVCVYMTSCIKLIQSCLDGVNVNCVMMELGVRFHRVIYEHLLQFQYNSAGAMCVICDVNEYMKCVKTLHSPLVNSLFDSLHSLCNLLLVKPENLDQVCNGEQLAGLERSILLNFIQLRSDYKTQKLVNSIKNLTS
;
A
#
# COMPACT_ATOMS: atom_id res chain seq x y z
N MET A 1 68.29 27.79 -7.97
CA MET A 1 68.19 28.41 -9.32
C MET A 1 67.49 27.45 -10.30
N LEU A 2 68.11 26.35 -10.73
CA LEU A 2 67.52 25.41 -11.72
C LEU A 2 66.09 24.90 -11.43
N GLN A 3 65.77 24.54 -10.18
CA GLN A 3 64.41 24.10 -9.78
C GLN A 3 63.37 25.22 -9.77
N GLN A 4 63.78 26.49 -9.58
CA GLN A 4 62.88 27.64 -9.68
C GLN A 4 62.56 27.93 -11.14
N TYR A 5 63.54 27.80 -12.05
CA TYR A 5 63.29 27.91 -13.47
C TYR A 5 62.34 26.83 -13.99
N MET A 6 62.46 25.59 -13.52
CA MET A 6 61.50 24.52 -13.87
C MET A 6 60.06 24.89 -13.54
N LYS A 7 59.79 25.44 -12.34
CA LYS A 7 58.43 25.83 -11.94
C LYS A 7 57.85 26.99 -12.77
N GLU A 8 58.70 27.86 -13.28
CA GLU A 8 58.29 28.96 -14.16
C GLU A 8 58.12 28.48 -15.62
N LEU A 9 58.94 27.52 -16.06
CA LEU A 9 58.85 26.85 -17.38
C LEU A 9 57.63 25.90 -17.49
N GLU A 10 57.19 25.31 -16.39
CA GLU A 10 56.03 24.40 -16.32
C GLU A 10 54.69 25.15 -16.18
N GLN A 11 54.67 26.49 -16.21
CA GLN A 11 53.43 27.27 -16.21
C GLN A 11 52.73 27.15 -17.56
N ASP A 12 51.41 27.04 -17.54
CA ASP A 12 50.59 26.98 -18.74
C ASP A 12 49.55 28.12 -18.71
N PRO A 13 49.60 29.10 -19.63
CA PRO A 13 50.52 29.22 -20.77
C PRO A 13 51.92 29.69 -20.34
N TYR A 14 52.95 29.07 -20.92
CA TYR A 14 54.33 29.55 -20.77
C TYR A 14 54.54 30.82 -21.59
N ASP A 15 54.90 31.92 -20.91
CA ASP A 15 55.20 33.20 -21.54
C ASP A 15 56.72 33.50 -21.43
N PRO A 16 57.47 33.39 -22.54
CA PRO A 16 58.90 33.63 -22.54
C PRO A 16 59.26 35.10 -22.25
N GLU A 17 58.41 36.06 -22.65
CA GLU A 17 58.65 37.49 -22.44
C GLU A 17 58.53 37.82 -20.95
N GLN A 18 57.47 37.32 -20.31
CA GLN A 18 57.25 37.48 -18.88
C GLN A 18 58.36 36.82 -18.05
N PHE A 19 58.89 35.68 -18.49
CA PHE A 19 60.01 35.01 -17.82
C PHE A 19 61.29 35.88 -17.87
N ILE A 20 61.62 36.39 -19.07
CA ILE A 20 62.79 37.27 -19.26
C ILE A 20 62.62 38.56 -18.45
N GLU A 21 61.42 39.14 -18.43
CA GLU A 21 61.12 40.35 -17.66
C GLU A 21 61.28 40.11 -16.14
N LYS A 22 60.76 39.00 -15.61
CA LYS A 22 60.95 38.61 -14.20
C LYS A 22 62.42 38.36 -13.88
N LEU A 23 63.19 37.76 -14.79
CA LEU A 23 64.62 37.53 -14.62
C LEU A 23 65.40 38.85 -14.59
N ALA A 24 65.11 39.76 -15.52
CA ALA A 24 65.69 41.10 -15.57
C ALA A 24 65.32 41.93 -14.31
N TRP A 25 64.06 41.86 -13.87
CA TRP A 25 63.58 42.57 -12.69
C TRP A 25 64.21 42.03 -11.39
N LYS A 26 64.44 40.72 -11.26
CA LYS A 26 65.17 40.13 -10.13
C LYS A 26 66.62 40.63 -10.04
N ILE A 27 67.26 40.90 -11.18
CA ILE A 27 68.63 41.46 -11.24
C ILE A 27 68.61 42.94 -10.81
N LEU A 28 67.71 43.75 -11.40
CA LEU A 28 67.57 45.19 -11.10
C LEU A 28 67.11 45.47 -9.66
N GLY A 29 66.22 44.63 -9.12
CA GLY A 29 65.66 44.77 -7.78
C GLY A 29 66.68 44.57 -6.65
N ASN A 30 67.74 43.80 -6.89
CA ASN A 30 68.84 43.60 -5.92
C ASN A 30 69.82 44.78 -5.87
N SER A 31 69.77 45.71 -6.82
CA SER A 31 70.65 46.89 -6.92
C SER A 31 70.09 48.14 -6.21
N LYS A 32 68.89 48.07 -5.61
CA LYS A 32 68.24 49.20 -4.92
C LYS A 32 68.89 49.50 -3.57
N LYS A 33 69.98 50.27 -3.57
CA LYS A 33 70.38 51.10 -2.42
C LYS A 33 70.25 52.56 -2.82
N GLU A 34 69.49 53.32 -2.03
CA GLU A 34 69.44 54.80 -2.07
C GLU A 34 68.84 55.45 -3.32
N GLY A 35 67.71 54.91 -3.82
CA GLY A 35 66.76 55.68 -4.65
C GLY A 35 67.22 56.06 -6.06
N VAL A 36 68.39 55.62 -6.51
CA VAL A 36 68.88 55.77 -7.89
C VAL A 36 69.04 54.36 -8.49
N GLU A 37 68.34 54.08 -9.59
CA GLU A 37 68.50 52.81 -10.31
C GLU A 37 69.87 52.78 -10.98
N ILE A 38 70.83 52.06 -10.38
CA ILE A 38 72.13 51.79 -11.01
C ILE A 38 71.95 50.55 -11.89
N PHE A 39 71.74 50.78 -13.18
CA PHE A 39 71.80 49.72 -14.20
C PHE A 39 73.26 49.30 -14.42
N ASP A 40 73.59 48.04 -14.14
CA ASP A 40 74.90 47.46 -14.45
C ASP A 40 74.75 46.47 -15.63
N PRO A 41 75.17 46.87 -16.85
CA PRO A 41 75.08 46.03 -18.04
C PRO A 41 75.86 44.71 -17.91
N VAL A 42 76.98 44.70 -17.17
CA VAL A 42 77.89 43.55 -17.08
C VAL A 42 77.26 42.44 -16.23
N VAL A 43 76.67 42.80 -15.10
CA VAL A 43 75.98 41.84 -14.21
C VAL A 43 74.76 41.23 -14.90
N MET A 44 74.05 42.02 -15.71
CA MET A 44 72.90 41.53 -16.49
C MET A 44 73.34 40.53 -17.57
N GLU A 45 74.39 40.84 -18.32
CA GLU A 45 74.97 39.94 -19.33
C GLU A 45 75.44 38.63 -18.70
N GLU A 46 76.22 38.70 -17.60
CA GLU A 46 76.72 37.52 -16.89
C GLU A 46 75.58 36.62 -16.40
N THR A 47 74.50 37.21 -15.88
CA THR A 47 73.34 36.44 -15.38
C THR A 47 72.57 35.77 -16.52
N PHE A 48 72.38 36.45 -17.66
CA PHE A 48 71.74 35.82 -18.83
C PHE A 48 72.61 34.70 -19.42
N VAL A 49 73.92 34.92 -19.54
CA VAL A 49 74.86 33.88 -20.00
C VAL A 49 74.83 32.68 -19.08
N GLN A 50 74.79 32.89 -17.76
CA GLN A 50 74.66 31.81 -16.79
C GLN A 50 73.31 31.10 -16.88
N CYS A 51 72.21 31.83 -17.06
CA CYS A 51 70.86 31.26 -17.24
C CYS A 51 70.78 30.40 -18.51
N ILE A 52 71.39 30.83 -19.62
CA ILE A 52 71.48 30.03 -20.85
C ILE A 52 72.29 28.75 -20.62
N LYS A 53 73.40 28.80 -19.89
CA LYS A 53 74.18 27.60 -19.54
C LYS A 53 73.36 26.63 -18.69
N ASP A 54 72.65 27.16 -17.70
CA ASP A 54 71.76 26.41 -16.83
C ASP A 54 70.63 25.73 -17.63
N PHE A 55 70.03 26.44 -18.61
CA PHE A 55 69.02 25.86 -19.51
C PHE A 55 69.55 24.78 -20.43
N LYS A 56 70.77 24.92 -20.96
CA LYS A 56 71.40 23.84 -21.76
C LYS A 56 71.58 22.57 -20.92
N LEU A 57 72.08 22.71 -19.69
CA LEU A 57 72.22 21.58 -18.77
C LEU A 57 70.86 20.92 -18.43
N LEU A 58 69.83 21.75 -18.24
CA LEU A 58 68.47 21.29 -17.97
C LEU A 58 67.87 20.54 -19.17
N GLN A 59 68.05 21.08 -20.38
CA GLN A 59 67.62 20.46 -21.63
C GLN A 59 68.30 19.10 -21.84
N ASP A 60 69.62 19.02 -21.66
CA ASP A 60 70.36 17.76 -21.78
C ASP A 60 69.88 16.72 -20.74
N ARG A 61 69.61 17.16 -19.51
CA ARG A 61 69.06 16.29 -18.47
C ARG A 61 67.67 15.77 -18.82
N GLN A 62 66.80 16.65 -19.34
CA GLN A 62 65.44 16.27 -19.71
C GLN A 62 65.43 15.36 -20.94
N LYS A 63 66.27 15.63 -21.93
CA LYS A 63 66.45 14.78 -23.12
C LYS A 63 66.87 13.36 -22.74
N LYS A 64 67.89 13.22 -21.88
CA LYS A 64 68.31 11.89 -21.36
C LYS A 64 67.20 11.17 -20.60
N LYS A 65 66.34 11.92 -19.89
CA LYS A 65 65.19 11.34 -19.18
C LYS A 65 64.14 10.84 -20.17
N CYS A 66 63.84 11.60 -21.22
CA CYS A 66 62.93 11.20 -22.30
C CYS A 66 63.44 9.93 -23.01
N GLU A 67 64.71 9.92 -23.45
CA GLU A 67 65.32 8.75 -24.12
C GLU A 67 65.23 7.48 -23.24
N LYS A 68 65.49 7.61 -21.93
CA LYS A 68 65.38 6.48 -21.00
C LYS A 68 63.93 5.99 -20.84
N LEU A 69 62.96 6.91 -20.78
CA LEU A 69 61.55 6.56 -20.66
C LEU A 69 61.01 5.92 -21.95
N GLU A 70 61.43 6.43 -23.11
CA GLU A 70 61.09 5.86 -24.42
C GLU A 70 61.63 4.44 -24.56
N GLN A 71 62.88 4.20 -24.15
CA GLN A 71 63.46 2.86 -24.17
C GLN A 71 62.70 1.89 -23.25
N LEU A 72 62.39 2.30 -22.01
CA LEU A 72 61.61 1.48 -21.08
C LEU A 72 60.21 1.19 -21.62
N CYS A 73 59.57 2.18 -22.24
CA CYS A 73 58.27 2.01 -22.88
C CYS A 73 58.33 0.99 -24.02
N HIS A 74 59.36 1.06 -24.85
CA HIS A 74 59.55 0.11 -25.95
C HIS A 74 59.82 -1.32 -25.46
N GLU A 75 60.64 -1.48 -24.43
CA GLU A 75 60.92 -2.80 -23.84
C GLU A 75 59.66 -3.44 -23.22
N GLU A 76 58.83 -2.66 -22.53
CA GLU A 76 57.54 -3.13 -22.00
C GLU A 76 56.53 -3.43 -23.11
N GLU A 77 56.49 -2.63 -24.18
CA GLU A 77 55.62 -2.87 -25.34
C GLU A 77 55.93 -4.21 -25.99
N VAL A 78 57.21 -4.49 -26.28
CA VAL A 78 57.64 -5.77 -26.85
C VAL A 78 57.28 -6.93 -25.94
N ARG A 79 57.51 -6.78 -24.62
CA ARG A 79 57.15 -7.82 -23.65
C ARG A 79 55.65 -8.08 -23.61
N HIS A 80 54.85 -7.01 -23.64
CA HIS A 80 53.39 -7.11 -23.62
C HIS A 80 52.86 -7.81 -24.87
N VAL A 81 53.36 -7.45 -26.05
CA VAL A 81 52.99 -8.10 -27.33
C VAL A 81 53.29 -9.60 -27.31
N GLN A 82 54.46 -10.00 -26.79
CA GLN A 82 54.82 -11.41 -26.66
C GLN A 82 53.89 -12.18 -25.71
N GLN A 83 53.58 -11.59 -24.55
CA GLN A 83 52.64 -12.18 -23.59
C GLN A 83 51.24 -12.33 -24.19
N LEU A 84 50.78 -11.31 -24.93
CA LEU A 84 49.46 -11.29 -25.57
C LEU A 84 49.34 -12.40 -26.63
N SER A 85 50.39 -12.60 -27.43
CA SER A 85 50.47 -13.72 -28.38
C SER A 85 50.41 -15.08 -27.67
N HIS A 86 51.16 -15.26 -26.57
CA HIS A 86 51.17 -16.52 -25.83
C HIS A 86 49.81 -16.84 -25.19
N ILE A 87 49.15 -15.82 -24.63
CA ILE A 87 47.81 -15.97 -24.04
C ILE A 87 46.78 -16.29 -25.14
N GLN A 88 46.87 -15.65 -26.30
CA GLN A 88 45.96 -15.91 -27.42
C GLN A 88 46.08 -17.36 -27.92
N GLU A 89 47.30 -17.89 -28.00
CA GLU A 89 47.54 -19.28 -28.39
C GLU A 89 46.99 -20.27 -27.37
N LYS A 90 47.23 -20.03 -26.07
CA LYS A 90 46.63 -20.83 -24.99
C LYS A 90 45.11 -20.80 -25.02
N ASN A 91 44.52 -19.63 -25.24
CA ASN A 91 43.06 -19.49 -25.29
C ASN A 91 42.47 -20.27 -26.48
N LYS A 92 43.15 -20.24 -27.65
CA LYS A 92 42.75 -21.04 -28.81
C LYS A 92 42.79 -22.55 -28.52
N LEU A 93 43.83 -23.03 -27.82
CA LEU A 93 43.91 -24.43 -27.40
C LEU A 93 42.78 -24.81 -26.42
N SER A 94 42.51 -23.97 -25.42
CA SER A 94 41.40 -24.19 -24.49
C SER A 94 40.05 -24.23 -25.20
N MET A 95 39.81 -23.34 -26.17
CA MET A 95 38.57 -23.33 -26.95
C MET A 95 38.36 -24.64 -27.71
N ASN A 96 39.41 -25.15 -28.34
CA ASN A 96 39.35 -26.44 -29.04
C ASN A 96 39.06 -27.60 -28.08
N MET A 97 39.65 -27.59 -26.88
CA MET A 97 39.37 -28.61 -25.86
C MET A 97 37.93 -28.53 -25.37
N PHE A 98 37.38 -27.32 -25.16
CA PHE A 98 35.98 -27.14 -24.78
C PHE A 98 35.03 -27.65 -25.86
N GLN A 99 35.32 -27.37 -27.14
CA GLN A 99 34.49 -27.85 -28.24
C GLN A 99 34.49 -29.39 -28.33
N ALA A 100 35.64 -30.04 -28.18
CA ALA A 100 35.72 -31.50 -28.17
C ALA A 100 35.00 -32.12 -26.95
N LEU A 101 35.05 -31.45 -25.79
CA LEU A 101 34.32 -31.87 -24.61
C LEU A 101 32.80 -31.76 -24.81
N ASP A 102 32.34 -30.64 -25.39
CA ASP A 102 30.93 -30.38 -25.63
C ASP A 102 30.33 -31.40 -26.61
N GLU A 103 31.03 -31.72 -27.71
CA GLU A 103 30.64 -32.78 -28.63
C GLU A 103 30.48 -34.14 -27.92
N ARG A 104 31.40 -34.45 -27.00
CA ARG A 104 31.36 -35.70 -26.23
C ARG A 104 30.22 -35.72 -25.21
N ILE A 105 29.95 -34.59 -24.56
CA ILE A 105 28.81 -34.44 -23.64
C ILE A 105 27.50 -34.62 -24.40
N ASN A 106 27.35 -33.96 -25.56
CA ASN A 106 26.16 -34.07 -26.39
C ASN A 106 25.93 -35.52 -26.86
N TYR A 107 26.98 -36.23 -27.25
CA TYR A 107 26.91 -37.65 -27.60
C TYR A 107 26.44 -38.53 -26.42
N ILE A 108 27.00 -38.32 -25.23
CA ILE A 108 26.61 -39.07 -24.03
C ILE A 108 25.18 -38.74 -23.63
N ALA A 109 24.79 -37.46 -23.62
CA ALA A 109 23.44 -37.02 -23.29
C ALA A 109 22.40 -37.69 -24.20
N THR A 110 22.67 -37.74 -25.52
CA THR A 110 21.79 -38.40 -26.48
C THR A 110 21.64 -39.89 -26.19
N LYS A 111 22.74 -40.58 -25.87
CA LYS A 111 22.71 -42.00 -25.48
C LYS A 111 21.95 -42.25 -24.18
N VAL A 112 22.14 -41.39 -23.17
CA VAL A 112 21.47 -41.49 -21.88
C VAL A 112 19.96 -41.28 -22.03
N ILE A 113 19.54 -40.31 -22.85
CA ILE A 113 18.11 -40.09 -23.17
C ILE A 113 17.52 -41.33 -23.82
N HIS A 114 18.20 -41.93 -24.79
CA HIS A 114 17.70 -43.14 -25.46
C HIS A 114 17.54 -44.32 -24.49
N LEU A 115 18.53 -44.55 -23.62
CA LEU A 115 18.47 -45.59 -22.60
C LEU A 115 17.35 -45.32 -21.58
N GLY A 116 17.21 -44.06 -21.15
CA GLY A 116 16.14 -43.62 -20.25
C GLY A 116 14.75 -43.90 -20.84
N ASN A 117 14.55 -43.54 -22.11
CA ASN A 117 13.29 -43.79 -22.82
C ASN A 117 12.98 -45.29 -22.93
N GLN A 118 13.99 -46.14 -23.22
CA GLN A 118 13.79 -47.59 -23.25
C GLN A 118 13.43 -48.15 -21.88
N LEU A 119 14.07 -47.67 -20.83
CA LEU A 119 13.82 -48.12 -19.46
C LEU A 119 12.43 -47.69 -18.98
N GLU A 120 12.01 -46.46 -19.27
CA GLU A 120 10.68 -45.95 -18.96
C GLU A 120 9.59 -46.68 -19.75
N ALA A 121 9.82 -46.97 -21.03
CA ALA A 121 8.89 -47.72 -21.88
C ALA A 121 8.60 -49.13 -21.35
N VAL A 122 9.57 -49.76 -20.66
CA VAL A 122 9.39 -51.08 -20.03
C VAL A 122 8.86 -50.98 -18.60
N ASN A 123 9.37 -50.05 -17.80
CA ASN A 123 9.05 -49.98 -16.38
C ASN A 123 7.65 -49.40 -16.11
N THR A 124 7.22 -48.39 -16.88
CA THR A 124 5.90 -47.75 -16.73
C THR A 124 4.73 -48.73 -16.90
N PRO A 125 4.63 -49.54 -17.98
CA PRO A 125 3.53 -50.50 -18.12
C PRO A 125 3.58 -51.60 -17.05
N ARG A 126 4.78 -52.07 -16.66
CA ARG A 126 4.94 -53.04 -15.57
C ARG A 126 4.42 -52.49 -14.24
N SER A 127 4.82 -51.27 -13.89
CA SER A 127 4.37 -50.60 -12.66
C SER A 127 2.85 -50.42 -12.65
N ARG A 128 2.27 -49.95 -13.77
CA ARG A 128 0.82 -49.80 -13.93
C ARG A 128 0.08 -51.13 -13.79
N ALA A 129 0.60 -52.21 -14.35
CA ALA A 129 -0.03 -53.54 -14.25
C ALA A 129 -0.05 -54.06 -12.81
N VAL A 130 1.05 -53.88 -12.06
CA VAL A 130 1.14 -54.28 -10.64
C VAL A 130 0.18 -53.46 -9.78
N GLU A 131 0.10 -52.15 -10.01
CA GLU A 131 -0.81 -51.27 -9.28
C GLU A 131 -2.29 -51.58 -9.61
N ALA A 132 -2.62 -51.81 -10.88
CA ALA A 132 -3.95 -52.22 -11.29
C ALA A 132 -4.36 -53.55 -10.66
N GLN A 133 -3.45 -54.54 -10.61
CA GLN A 133 -3.69 -55.81 -9.94
C GLN A 133 -4.00 -55.61 -8.45
N LYS A 134 -3.24 -54.76 -7.76
CA LYS A 134 -3.46 -54.42 -6.34
C LYS A 134 -4.82 -53.73 -6.12
N LEU A 135 -5.20 -52.78 -6.97
CA LEU A 135 -6.50 -52.12 -6.87
C LEU A 135 -7.66 -53.07 -7.19
N MET A 136 -7.50 -53.96 -8.18
CA MET A 136 -8.51 -54.97 -8.51
C MET A 136 -8.73 -55.97 -7.36
N SER A 137 -7.67 -56.39 -6.67
CA SER A 137 -7.82 -57.28 -5.50
C SER A 137 -8.60 -56.59 -4.39
N TYR A 138 -8.31 -55.32 -4.10
CA TYR A 138 -9.05 -54.58 -3.09
C TYR A 138 -10.50 -54.34 -3.49
N PHE A 139 -10.76 -53.95 -4.74
CA PHE A 139 -12.13 -53.76 -5.24
C PHE A 139 -12.96 -55.05 -5.16
N SER A 140 -12.35 -56.22 -5.43
CA SER A 140 -12.99 -57.53 -5.27
C SER A 140 -13.44 -57.81 -3.83
N GLU A 141 -12.73 -57.28 -2.84
CA GLU A 141 -13.11 -57.42 -1.44
C GLU A 141 -14.29 -56.53 -1.07
N PHE A 142 -14.34 -55.29 -1.59
CA PHE A 142 -15.51 -54.41 -1.44
C PHE A 142 -16.78 -54.97 -2.11
N LEU A 143 -16.63 -55.88 -3.09
CA LEU A 143 -17.74 -56.63 -3.70
C LEU A 143 -18.23 -57.80 -2.85
N SER A 144 -17.44 -58.29 -1.90
CA SER A 144 -17.82 -59.44 -1.08
C SER A 144 -18.86 -59.06 -0.02
N PRO A 145 -19.87 -59.92 0.24
CA PRO A 145 -20.84 -59.70 1.30
C PRO A 145 -20.19 -60.04 2.65
N GLY A 146 -19.71 -59.01 3.36
CA GLY A 146 -19.11 -59.14 4.69
C GLY A 146 -18.36 -57.88 5.13
N PRO A 147 -17.88 -57.82 6.38
CA PRO A 147 -16.93 -56.78 6.81
C PRO A 147 -15.61 -56.92 6.06
N LEU A 148 -14.92 -55.81 5.82
CA LEU A 148 -13.58 -55.80 5.22
C LEU A 148 -12.62 -56.52 6.17
N LEU A 149 -11.91 -57.52 5.68
CA LEU A 149 -10.97 -58.34 6.45
C LEU A 149 -9.52 -57.87 6.29
N ILE A 150 -9.23 -57.02 5.31
CA ILE A 150 -7.90 -56.43 5.11
C ILE A 150 -7.47 -55.59 6.31
N ASP A 151 -6.33 -55.96 6.89
CA ASP A 151 -5.67 -55.24 7.99
C ASP A 151 -5.36 -53.78 7.64
N VAL A 152 -4.98 -53.48 6.38
CA VAL A 152 -4.69 -52.10 5.92
C VAL A 152 -5.86 -51.13 6.17
N PHE A 153 -7.12 -51.60 6.13
CA PHE A 153 -8.29 -50.75 6.35
C PHE A 153 -8.81 -50.76 7.80
N ASN A 154 -8.28 -51.63 8.65
CA ASN A 154 -8.72 -51.85 10.03
C ASN A 154 -7.66 -51.45 11.06
N ASP A 155 -6.39 -51.42 10.67
CA ASP A 155 -5.27 -51.06 11.52
C ASP A 155 -5.00 -49.54 11.47
N LYS A 156 -4.82 -48.94 12.64
CA LYS A 156 -4.57 -47.49 12.77
C LYS A 156 -3.15 -47.10 12.38
N ASP A 157 -2.22 -48.05 12.38
CA ASP A 157 -0.82 -47.79 12.03
C ASP A 157 -0.60 -47.73 10.50
N HIS A 158 -1.57 -48.19 9.69
CA HIS A 158 -1.50 -48.23 8.23
C HIS A 158 -2.46 -47.22 7.53
N ILE A 159 -2.93 -46.21 8.27
CA ILE A 159 -3.89 -45.21 7.79
C ILE A 159 -3.41 -44.49 6.52
N ASP A 160 -2.10 -44.24 6.38
CA ASP A 160 -1.52 -43.56 5.21
C ASP A 160 -1.58 -44.43 3.93
N GLU A 161 -1.33 -45.74 4.04
CA GLU A 161 -1.45 -46.67 2.92
C GLU A 161 -2.92 -46.89 2.53
N ALA A 162 -3.81 -46.95 3.52
CA ALA A 162 -5.25 -47.03 3.32
C ALA A 162 -5.78 -45.82 2.54
N ALA A 163 -5.22 -44.62 2.79
CA ALA A 163 -5.60 -43.38 2.14
C ALA A 163 -5.35 -43.40 0.62
N ASP A 164 -4.15 -43.80 0.20
CA ASP A 164 -3.79 -43.87 -1.22
C ASP A 164 -4.67 -44.88 -1.97
N ILE A 165 -4.91 -46.05 -1.34
CA ILE A 165 -5.74 -47.09 -1.93
C ILE A 165 -7.21 -46.64 -2.01
N ILE A 166 -7.81 -46.11 -0.92
CA ILE A 166 -9.22 -45.74 -0.91
C ILE A 166 -9.51 -44.57 -1.85
N GLN A 167 -8.57 -43.63 -2.00
CA GLN A 167 -8.72 -42.49 -2.90
C GLN A 167 -8.76 -42.94 -4.36
N LYS A 168 -7.84 -43.84 -4.76
CA LYS A 168 -7.84 -44.46 -6.09
C LYS A 168 -9.10 -45.30 -6.34
N LEU A 169 -9.50 -46.13 -5.38
CA LEU A 169 -10.72 -46.93 -5.48
C LEU A 169 -11.97 -46.07 -5.57
N TYR A 170 -12.04 -44.95 -4.84
CA TYR A 170 -13.17 -44.02 -4.92
C TYR A 170 -13.28 -43.39 -6.31
N HIS A 171 -12.17 -42.94 -6.90
CA HIS A 171 -12.18 -42.44 -8.29
C HIS A 171 -12.66 -43.50 -9.28
N ILE A 172 -12.13 -44.72 -9.21
CA ILE A 172 -12.57 -45.84 -10.06
C ILE A 172 -14.07 -46.13 -9.85
N SER A 173 -14.56 -46.04 -8.61
CA SER A 173 -15.96 -46.28 -8.28
C SER A 173 -16.91 -45.27 -8.94
N GLN A 174 -16.44 -44.05 -9.26
CA GLN A 174 -17.25 -43.05 -9.96
C GLN A 174 -17.41 -43.33 -11.45
N GLU A 175 -16.46 -44.05 -12.07
CA GLU A 175 -16.44 -44.32 -13.52
C GLU A 175 -17.18 -45.62 -13.91
N ILE A 176 -17.43 -46.51 -12.95
CA ILE A 176 -18.08 -47.82 -13.19
C ILE A 176 -19.63 -47.67 -13.22
N PRO A 177 -20.40 -48.41 -14.03
CA PRO A 177 -21.87 -48.36 -14.04
C PRO A 177 -22.53 -48.83 -12.72
N ASP A 178 -23.68 -48.25 -12.36
CA ASP A 178 -24.36 -48.54 -11.09
C ASP A 178 -25.06 -49.91 -11.03
N GLU A 179 -25.42 -50.50 -12.17
CA GLU A 179 -26.33 -51.67 -12.26
C GLU A 179 -25.90 -52.91 -11.45
N LYS A 180 -24.58 -53.13 -11.29
CA LYS A 180 -24.02 -54.28 -10.54
C LYS A 180 -23.10 -53.91 -9.38
N PHE A 181 -22.72 -52.64 -9.28
CA PHE A 181 -21.66 -52.20 -8.36
C PHE A 181 -22.15 -51.18 -7.32
N ALA A 182 -23.44 -50.86 -7.29
CA ALA A 182 -24.01 -49.88 -6.36
C ALA A 182 -23.67 -50.16 -4.87
N GLU A 183 -23.69 -51.42 -4.43
CA GLU A 183 -23.35 -51.78 -3.04
C GLU A 183 -21.87 -51.54 -2.74
N ALA A 184 -20.97 -51.96 -3.63
CA ALA A 184 -19.53 -51.74 -3.49
C ALA A 184 -19.18 -50.25 -3.53
N LYS A 185 -19.80 -49.46 -4.41
CA LYS A 185 -19.66 -48.00 -4.45
C LYS A 185 -20.05 -47.36 -3.13
N LYS A 186 -21.18 -47.78 -2.54
CA LYS A 186 -21.63 -47.29 -1.24
C LYS A 186 -20.64 -47.64 -0.13
N LYS A 187 -20.13 -48.87 -0.10
CA LYS A 187 -19.11 -49.30 0.88
C LYS A 187 -17.81 -48.51 0.74
N ILE A 188 -17.33 -48.28 -0.49
CA ILE A 188 -16.14 -47.48 -0.77
C ILE A 188 -16.34 -46.03 -0.34
N ALA A 189 -17.50 -45.43 -0.62
CA ALA A 189 -17.81 -44.06 -0.20
C ALA A 189 -17.86 -43.91 1.33
N VAL A 190 -18.52 -44.84 2.03
CA VAL A 190 -18.55 -44.84 3.51
C VAL A 190 -17.13 -44.96 4.08
N LYS A 191 -16.31 -45.87 3.54
CA LYS A 191 -14.93 -46.06 4.00
C LYS A 191 -14.03 -44.86 3.68
N TYR A 192 -14.25 -44.20 2.55
CA TYR A 192 -13.60 -42.95 2.18
C TYR A 192 -13.88 -41.84 3.20
N ASP A 193 -15.16 -41.64 3.55
CA ASP A 193 -15.57 -40.65 4.55
C ASP A 193 -15.05 -40.99 5.96
N GLU A 194 -14.98 -42.27 6.33
CA GLU A 194 -14.41 -42.74 7.60
C GLU A 194 -12.91 -42.42 7.71
N ILE A 195 -12.14 -42.73 6.66
CA ILE A 195 -10.69 -42.46 6.62
C ILE A 195 -10.44 -40.95 6.67
N GLU A 196 -11.22 -40.17 5.91
CA GLU A 196 -11.14 -38.71 5.93
C GLU A 196 -11.39 -38.12 7.33
N ARG A 197 -12.43 -38.59 8.04
CA ARG A 197 -12.69 -38.16 9.42
C ARG A 197 -11.55 -38.55 10.37
N SER A 198 -11.04 -39.77 10.25
CA SER A 198 -9.92 -40.24 11.06
C SER A 198 -8.68 -39.36 10.88
N PHE A 199 -8.37 -38.96 9.65
CA PHE A 199 -7.25 -38.04 9.39
C PHE A 199 -7.47 -36.65 9.95
N ILE A 200 -8.69 -36.10 9.89
CA ILE A 200 -9.00 -34.79 10.49
C ILE A 200 -8.84 -34.85 12.02
N GLU A 201 -9.33 -35.91 12.66
CA GLU A 201 -9.14 -36.14 14.10
C GLU A 201 -7.66 -36.27 14.48
N GLU A 202 -6.89 -37.03 13.69
CA GLU A 202 -5.45 -37.19 13.87
C GLU A 202 -4.69 -35.88 13.66
N PHE A 203 -5.08 -35.07 12.66
CA PHE A 203 -4.52 -33.75 12.41
C PHE A 203 -4.72 -32.80 13.60
N VAL A 204 -5.94 -32.77 14.17
CA VAL A 204 -6.24 -31.96 15.37
C VAL A 204 -5.43 -32.46 16.57
N LYS A 205 -5.26 -33.78 16.71
CA LYS A 205 -4.43 -34.37 17.77
C LYS A 205 -2.96 -33.99 17.60
N ALA A 206 -2.40 -34.10 16.39
CA ALA A 206 -1.03 -33.70 16.06
C ALA A 206 -0.79 -32.21 16.32
N HIS A 207 -1.79 -31.36 16.01
CA HIS A 207 -1.73 -29.94 16.33
C HIS A 207 -1.67 -29.68 17.84
N ARG A 208 -2.43 -30.43 18.66
CA ARG A 208 -2.39 -30.32 20.13
C ARG A 208 -1.05 -30.77 20.72
N THR A 209 -0.40 -31.76 20.12
CA THR A 209 0.93 -32.24 20.54
C THR A 209 2.09 -31.48 19.91
N LEU A 210 1.81 -30.46 19.08
CA LEU A 210 2.79 -29.65 18.34
C LEU A 210 3.68 -30.45 17.38
N ASP A 211 3.16 -31.55 16.82
CA ASP A 211 3.86 -32.34 15.81
C ASP A 211 3.62 -31.79 14.39
N LEU A 212 4.49 -30.87 13.98
CA LEU A 212 4.39 -30.20 12.68
C LEU A 212 4.66 -31.13 11.48
N ASN A 213 5.47 -32.17 11.67
CA ASN A 213 5.82 -33.09 10.58
C ASN A 213 4.61 -33.96 10.25
N ARG A 214 3.96 -34.53 11.27
CA ARG A 214 2.77 -35.34 11.07
C ARG A 214 1.61 -34.51 10.50
N MET A 215 1.44 -33.25 10.97
CA MET A 215 0.45 -32.33 10.39
C MET A 215 0.68 -32.11 8.89
N LYS A 216 1.94 -31.94 8.47
CA LYS A 216 2.30 -31.71 7.06
C LYS A 216 1.99 -32.93 6.19
N GLU A 217 2.34 -34.12 6.67
CA GLU A 217 2.04 -35.38 5.98
C GLU A 217 0.51 -35.54 5.78
N ILE A 218 -0.26 -35.37 6.86
CA ILE A 218 -1.72 -35.49 6.80
C ILE A 218 -2.33 -34.42 5.87
N ALA A 219 -1.87 -33.16 5.94
CA ALA A 219 -2.35 -32.10 5.06
C ALA A 219 -2.03 -32.37 3.58
N SER A 220 -0.87 -32.97 3.30
CA SER A 220 -0.48 -33.36 1.94
C SER A 220 -1.37 -34.50 1.41
N ILE A 221 -1.66 -35.52 2.23
CA ILE A 221 -2.55 -36.62 1.86
C ILE A 221 -3.98 -36.10 1.64
N LEU A 222 -4.53 -35.38 2.63
CA LEU A 222 -5.88 -34.83 2.57
C LEU A 222 -6.09 -33.81 1.45
N SER A 223 -5.04 -33.19 0.90
CA SER A 223 -5.19 -32.26 -0.23
C SER A 223 -5.79 -32.89 -1.48
N HIS A 224 -5.72 -34.22 -1.59
CA HIS A 224 -6.34 -35.01 -2.66
C HIS A 224 -7.75 -35.51 -2.31
N PHE A 225 -8.25 -35.17 -1.12
CA PHE A 225 -9.56 -35.55 -0.62
C PHE A 225 -10.55 -34.37 -0.66
N LYS A 226 -11.86 -34.67 -0.75
CA LYS A 226 -12.91 -33.65 -0.88
C LYS A 226 -13.06 -32.77 0.37
N GLY A 227 -12.86 -33.34 1.55
CA GLY A 227 -12.96 -32.71 2.86
C GLY A 227 -11.66 -32.04 3.33
N TYR A 228 -10.69 -31.80 2.45
CA TYR A 228 -9.55 -30.93 2.76
C TYR A 228 -9.97 -29.59 3.40
N ALA A 229 -11.06 -29.01 2.89
CA ALA A 229 -11.63 -27.78 3.43
C ALA A 229 -12.05 -27.92 4.90
N GLN A 230 -12.58 -29.07 5.30
CA GLN A 230 -12.98 -29.36 6.68
C GLN A 230 -11.77 -29.50 7.60
N CYS A 231 -10.66 -30.06 7.11
CA CYS A 231 -9.39 -30.08 7.83
C CYS A 231 -8.87 -28.67 8.11
N VAL A 232 -8.93 -27.78 7.10
CA VAL A 232 -8.58 -26.37 7.27
C VAL A 232 -9.52 -25.67 8.26
N ASP A 233 -10.82 -25.94 8.20
CA ASP A 233 -11.79 -25.37 9.13
C ASP A 233 -11.56 -25.82 10.57
N ALA A 234 -11.30 -27.12 10.78
CA ALA A 234 -10.94 -27.68 12.09
C ALA A 234 -9.64 -27.07 12.65
N TYR A 235 -8.64 -26.83 11.79
CA TYR A 235 -7.42 -26.11 12.16
C TYR A 235 -7.70 -24.68 12.65
N ILE A 236 -8.49 -23.93 11.87
CA ILE A 236 -8.86 -22.54 12.19
C ILE A 236 -9.60 -22.51 13.54
N GLU A 237 -10.59 -23.38 13.72
CA GLU A 237 -11.38 -23.45 14.95
C GLU A 237 -10.52 -23.78 16.18
N GLN A 238 -9.61 -24.76 16.06
CA GLN A 238 -8.71 -25.17 17.14
C GLN A 238 -7.71 -24.05 17.52
N CYS A 239 -7.23 -23.25 16.55
CA CYS A 239 -6.38 -22.08 16.81
C CYS A 239 -7.15 -20.96 17.55
N GLN A 240 -8.43 -20.77 17.21
CA GLN A 240 -9.26 -19.74 17.82
C GLN A 240 -9.69 -20.11 19.26
N LEU A 241 -10.08 -21.36 19.48
CA LEU A 241 -10.50 -21.88 20.79
C LEU A 241 -9.39 -21.79 21.85
N SER A 242 -8.14 -21.94 21.42
CA SER A 242 -6.98 -21.91 22.33
C SER A 242 -6.53 -20.51 22.73
N THR A 243 -6.95 -19.47 22.01
CA THR A 243 -6.36 -18.12 22.13
C THR A 243 -7.33 -17.07 22.65
N PHE A 244 -8.60 -17.08 22.23
CA PHE A 244 -9.55 -16.01 22.56
C PHE A 244 -10.28 -16.22 23.90
N ASN A 245 -9.55 -16.11 25.01
CA ASN A 245 -10.12 -16.13 26.37
C ASN A 245 -10.15 -14.74 27.06
N GLY A 246 -9.67 -13.68 26.39
CA GLY A 246 -9.55 -12.32 26.93
C GLY A 246 -10.70 -11.37 26.56
N LYS A 247 -10.75 -10.21 27.23
CA LYS A 247 -11.76 -9.14 26.99
C LYS A 247 -11.52 -8.32 25.71
N ASP A 248 -10.29 -8.30 25.20
CA ASP A 248 -9.90 -7.52 24.02
C ASP A 248 -9.28 -8.45 22.95
N PRO A 249 -10.05 -8.85 21.93
CA PRO A 249 -9.57 -9.74 20.88
C PRO A 249 -8.49 -9.08 19.99
N PHE A 250 -8.39 -7.75 19.93
CA PHE A 250 -7.43 -7.08 19.03
C PHE A 250 -5.97 -7.28 19.45
N ARG A 251 -5.70 -7.40 20.75
CA ARG A 251 -4.35 -7.66 21.26
C ARG A 251 -3.85 -9.05 20.91
N GLU A 252 -4.75 -10.02 20.83
CA GLU A 252 -4.44 -11.43 20.60
C GLU A 252 -4.44 -11.80 19.10
N VAL A 253 -5.07 -11.00 18.23
CA VAL A 253 -5.14 -11.29 16.78
C VAL A 253 -3.76 -11.26 16.12
N ILE A 254 -2.94 -10.24 16.39
CA ILE A 254 -1.63 -10.11 15.71
C ILE A 254 -0.68 -11.25 16.12
N PRO A 255 -0.47 -11.56 17.42
CA PRO A 255 0.35 -12.70 17.83
C PRO A 255 -0.18 -14.04 17.30
N LEU A 256 -1.51 -14.22 17.27
CA LEU A 256 -2.13 -15.41 16.71
C LEU A 256 -1.84 -15.54 15.21
N CYS A 257 -2.02 -14.48 14.44
CA CYS A 257 -1.72 -14.46 13.01
C CYS A 257 -0.24 -14.73 12.74
N GLU A 258 0.70 -14.17 13.51
CA GLU A 258 2.13 -14.44 13.34
C GLU A 258 2.51 -15.89 13.64
N ARG A 259 1.95 -16.48 14.70
CA ARG A 259 2.18 -17.88 15.06
C ARG A 259 1.55 -18.82 14.03
N SER A 260 0.30 -18.55 13.65
CA SER A 260 -0.42 -19.34 12.64
C SER A 260 0.23 -19.20 11.27
N PHE A 261 0.75 -18.03 10.89
CA PHE A 261 1.46 -17.83 9.62
C PHE A 261 2.66 -18.78 9.49
N LYS A 262 3.49 -18.89 10.54
CA LYS A 262 4.63 -19.81 10.55
C LYS A 262 4.18 -21.27 10.41
N THR A 263 3.16 -21.69 11.17
CA THR A 263 2.63 -23.05 11.12
C THR A 263 1.94 -23.36 9.78
N ILE A 264 1.21 -22.40 9.20
CA ILE A 264 0.49 -22.60 7.95
C ILE A 264 1.48 -22.78 6.79
N HIS A 265 2.54 -21.95 6.74
CA HIS A 265 3.59 -22.05 5.73
C HIS A 265 4.45 -23.32 5.83
N THR A 266 4.50 -23.96 7.00
CA THR A 266 5.22 -25.23 7.15
C THR A 266 4.35 -26.44 6.83
N VAL A 267 3.06 -26.38 7.12
CA VAL A 267 2.14 -27.53 7.09
C VAL A 267 1.35 -27.67 5.79
N PHE A 268 0.85 -26.57 5.20
CA PHE A 268 -0.10 -26.65 4.08
C PHE A 268 0.54 -26.39 2.71
N ASN A 269 0.02 -27.06 1.67
CA ASN A 269 0.49 -26.93 0.30
C ASN A 269 0.15 -25.56 -0.34
N ASN A 270 -0.98 -24.95 0.03
CA ASN A 270 -1.44 -23.63 -0.43
C ASN A 270 -1.57 -22.65 0.75
N PRO A 271 -0.45 -22.18 1.33
CA PRO A 271 -0.47 -21.44 2.58
C PRO A 271 -1.22 -20.10 2.47
N ASP A 272 -1.12 -19.40 1.33
CA ASP A 272 -1.78 -18.11 1.12
C ASP A 272 -3.30 -18.23 1.15
N GLN A 273 -3.86 -19.29 0.56
CA GLN A 273 -5.30 -19.53 0.54
C GLN A 273 -5.83 -19.88 1.94
N VAL A 274 -5.07 -20.72 2.66
CA VAL A 274 -5.39 -21.08 4.06
C VAL A 274 -5.31 -19.85 4.96
N MET A 275 -4.28 -19.01 4.77
CA MET A 275 -4.11 -17.77 5.53
C MET A 275 -5.22 -16.75 5.22
N ALA A 276 -5.63 -16.60 3.96
CA ALA A 276 -6.76 -15.76 3.58
C ALA A 276 -8.06 -16.24 4.26
N LYS A 277 -8.34 -17.55 4.24
CA LYS A 277 -9.51 -18.12 4.93
C LYS A 277 -9.43 -17.94 6.45
N PHE A 278 -8.23 -18.09 7.04
CA PHE A 278 -7.96 -17.88 8.46
C PHE A 278 -8.26 -16.42 8.88
N VAL A 279 -7.73 -15.44 8.15
CA VAL A 279 -7.95 -14.01 8.44
C VAL A 279 -9.40 -13.61 8.23
N LEU A 280 -10.06 -14.09 7.17
CA LEU A 280 -11.48 -13.84 6.93
C LEU A 280 -12.35 -14.39 8.06
N ASN A 281 -12.04 -15.58 8.55
CA ASN A 281 -12.77 -16.20 9.66
C ASN A 281 -12.61 -15.38 10.95
N ILE A 282 -11.39 -14.95 11.29
CA ILE A 282 -11.15 -14.04 12.43
C ILE A 282 -11.93 -12.73 12.27
N PHE A 283 -11.91 -12.14 11.08
CA PHE A 283 -12.57 -10.88 10.81
C PHE A 283 -14.09 -10.99 10.97
N HIS A 284 -14.73 -11.98 10.32
CA HIS A 284 -16.18 -12.12 10.33
C HIS A 284 -16.75 -12.70 11.63
N LEU A 285 -16.10 -13.71 12.23
CA LEU A 285 -16.67 -14.41 13.38
C LEU A 285 -16.24 -13.83 14.74
N LYS A 286 -15.09 -13.16 14.82
CA LYS A 286 -14.58 -12.60 16.09
C LYS A 286 -14.58 -11.08 16.08
N LEU A 287 -13.86 -10.45 15.14
CA LEU A 287 -13.70 -9.00 15.13
C LEU A 287 -15.00 -8.29 14.79
N GLN A 288 -15.75 -8.71 13.78
CA GLN A 288 -17.02 -8.10 13.42
C GLN A 288 -18.04 -8.20 14.57
N ASN A 289 -18.13 -9.35 15.24
CA ASN A 289 -19.00 -9.51 16.41
C ASN A 289 -18.56 -8.64 17.59
N HIS A 290 -17.26 -8.52 17.84
CA HIS A 290 -16.73 -7.65 18.89
C HIS A 290 -16.88 -6.17 18.55
N ILE A 291 -16.61 -5.77 17.31
CA ILE A 291 -16.81 -4.40 16.81
C ILE A 291 -18.29 -4.04 16.90
N VAL A 292 -19.20 -4.91 16.47
CA VAL A 292 -20.65 -4.69 16.64
C VAL A 292 -20.98 -4.57 18.12
N ALA A 293 -20.51 -5.46 18.99
CA ALA A 293 -20.77 -5.39 20.44
C ALA A 293 -20.22 -4.11 21.11
N VAL A 294 -19.05 -3.63 20.68
CA VAL A 294 -18.42 -2.39 21.19
C VAL A 294 -19.10 -1.15 20.61
N LEU A 295 -19.53 -1.19 19.35
CA LEU A 295 -20.29 -0.11 18.70
C LEU A 295 -21.75 -0.06 19.16
N SER A 296 -22.29 -1.15 19.74
CA SER A 296 -23.61 -1.17 20.39
C SER A 296 -23.65 -0.42 21.72
N ASP A 297 -22.50 -0.09 22.32
CA ASP A 297 -22.48 0.65 23.60
C ASP A 297 -22.52 2.17 23.34
N GLU A 298 -23.72 2.67 23.05
CA GLU A 298 -24.00 4.08 22.71
C GLU A 298 -23.91 5.08 23.88
N ARG A 299 -23.22 4.75 24.98
CA ARG A 299 -23.31 5.56 26.22
C ARG A 299 -22.24 6.64 26.39
N ASP A 300 -21.12 6.61 25.67
CA ASP A 300 -20.02 7.55 25.97
C ASP A 300 -19.47 8.33 24.75
N LYS A 301 -19.93 9.57 24.62
CA LYS A 301 -19.53 10.58 23.61
C LYS A 301 -18.02 10.83 23.58
N LYS A 302 -17.29 10.52 24.66
CA LYS A 302 -15.84 10.72 24.76
C LYS A 302 -15.04 9.65 24.00
N GLN A 303 -15.55 8.41 23.97
CA GLN A 303 -14.88 7.28 23.33
C GLN A 303 -15.00 7.36 21.79
N TYR A 304 -16.12 7.88 21.30
CA TYR A 304 -16.33 8.19 19.88
C TYR A 304 -15.33 9.25 19.36
N LEU A 305 -15.14 10.35 20.11
CA LEU A 305 -14.15 11.38 19.77
C LEU A 305 -12.71 10.85 19.83
N GLN A 306 -12.41 9.92 20.74
CA GLN A 306 -11.11 9.24 20.81
C GLN A 306 -10.87 8.29 19.63
N HIS A 307 -11.88 7.53 19.20
CA HIS A 307 -11.77 6.70 17.99
C HIS A 307 -11.63 7.54 16.72
N LEU A 308 -12.33 8.68 16.64
CA LEU A 308 -12.15 9.64 15.55
C LEU A 308 -10.70 10.17 15.53
N MET A 309 -10.17 10.57 16.69
CA MET A 309 -8.78 11.02 16.84
C MET A 309 -7.77 9.94 16.44
N ASP A 310 -7.97 8.69 16.86
CA ASP A 310 -7.09 7.57 16.52
C ASP A 310 -7.08 7.27 15.01
N VAL A 311 -8.23 7.36 14.34
CA VAL A 311 -8.31 7.18 12.88
C VAL A 311 -7.59 8.31 12.13
N TYR A 312 -7.79 9.57 12.52
CA TYR A 312 -7.10 10.70 11.89
C TYR A 312 -5.58 10.70 12.16
N MET A 313 -5.13 10.30 13.36
CA MET A 313 -3.71 10.14 13.65
C MET A 313 -3.07 9.02 12.80
N LYS A 314 -3.78 7.91 12.59
CA LYS A 314 -3.32 6.83 11.70
C LYS A 314 -3.23 7.27 10.25
N THR A 315 -4.13 8.13 9.78
CA THR A 315 -4.04 8.74 8.44
C THR A 315 -2.79 9.63 8.31
N GLN A 316 -2.45 10.42 9.32
CA GLN A 316 -1.23 11.24 9.33
C GLN A 316 0.05 10.39 9.27
N GLN A 317 0.09 9.31 10.07
CA GLN A 317 1.20 8.35 10.05
C GLN A 317 1.35 7.69 8.68
N ALA A 318 0.24 7.29 8.05
CA ALA A 318 0.24 6.69 6.72
C ALA A 318 0.79 7.65 5.66
N ASN A 319 0.38 8.94 5.67
CA ASN A 319 0.94 9.96 4.76
C ASN A 319 2.46 10.14 4.94
N THR A 320 2.92 10.14 6.19
CA THR A 320 4.36 10.26 6.49
C THR A 320 5.14 9.05 5.95
N ILE A 321 4.60 7.84 6.13
CA ILE A 321 5.19 6.60 5.61
C ILE A 321 5.22 6.60 4.09
N VAL A 322 4.16 7.06 3.42
CA VAL A 322 4.11 7.19 1.95
C VAL A 322 5.22 8.12 1.44
N HIS A 323 5.38 9.29 2.05
CA HIS A 323 6.46 10.21 1.67
C HIS A 323 7.86 9.63 1.91
N LEU A 324 8.07 8.93 3.03
CA LEU A 324 9.33 8.24 3.30
C LEU A 324 9.60 7.10 2.32
N LEU A 325 8.56 6.35 1.93
CA LEU A 325 8.65 5.27 0.95
C LEU A 325 9.00 5.81 -0.43
N GLU A 326 8.36 6.90 -0.87
CA GLU A 326 8.71 7.56 -2.13
C GLU A 326 10.14 8.06 -2.13
N LYS A 327 10.55 8.73 -1.05
CA LYS A 327 11.92 9.22 -0.90
C LYS A 327 12.93 8.07 -0.92
N HIS A 328 12.69 7.00 -0.17
CA HIS A 328 13.56 5.82 -0.17
C HIS A 328 13.60 5.14 -1.53
N PHE A 329 12.47 5.07 -2.25
CA PHE A 329 12.43 4.53 -3.59
C PHE A 329 13.32 5.34 -4.55
N VAL A 330 13.21 6.67 -4.52
CA VAL A 330 14.02 7.56 -5.38
C VAL A 330 15.49 7.57 -4.99
N ASP A 331 15.80 7.66 -3.70
CA ASP A 331 17.17 7.85 -3.22
C ASP A 331 17.98 6.54 -3.22
N VAL A 332 17.32 5.38 -3.04
CA VAL A 332 18.00 4.09 -2.85
C VAL A 332 17.71 3.12 -3.99
N LEU A 333 16.43 2.90 -4.33
CA LEU A 333 16.07 1.89 -5.33
C LEU A 333 16.38 2.36 -6.76
N VAL A 334 15.99 3.59 -7.13
CA VAL A 334 16.18 4.09 -8.50
C VAL A 334 17.65 3.97 -8.96
N PRO A 335 18.68 4.43 -8.21
CA PRO A 335 20.07 4.28 -8.62
C PRO A 335 20.51 2.83 -8.88
N LEU A 336 19.91 1.86 -8.18
CA LEU A 336 20.25 0.44 -8.31
C LEU A 336 19.59 -0.23 -9.51
N VAL A 337 18.38 0.20 -9.89
CA VAL A 337 17.59 -0.44 -10.95
C VAL A 337 17.45 0.37 -12.24
N ILE A 338 17.95 1.61 -12.30
CA ILE A 338 17.75 2.53 -13.44
C ILE A 338 18.29 1.97 -14.78
N ASN A 339 19.37 1.20 -14.74
CA ASN A 339 19.96 0.56 -15.92
C ASN A 339 19.48 -0.89 -16.14
N SER A 340 18.51 -1.36 -15.36
CA SER A 340 17.95 -2.70 -15.48
C SER A 340 16.70 -2.72 -16.35
N SER A 341 16.43 -3.86 -17.00
CA SER A 341 15.15 -4.10 -17.69
C SER A 341 13.94 -4.17 -16.75
N LYS A 342 14.16 -4.14 -15.42
CA LYS A 342 13.13 -4.25 -14.38
C LYS A 342 12.62 -2.91 -13.84
N MET A 343 13.20 -1.79 -14.25
CA MET A 343 12.82 -0.44 -13.79
C MET A 343 11.30 -0.16 -13.95
N ASN A 344 10.73 -0.50 -15.11
CA ASN A 344 9.31 -0.31 -15.37
C ASN A 344 8.41 -1.19 -14.49
N GLU A 345 8.83 -2.42 -14.20
CA GLU A 345 8.11 -3.34 -13.33
C GLU A 345 8.12 -2.81 -11.88
N CYS A 346 9.26 -2.32 -11.40
CA CYS A 346 9.39 -1.69 -10.07
C CYS A 346 8.54 -0.42 -9.95
N GLN A 347 8.53 0.44 -10.98
CA GLN A 347 7.68 1.64 -11.00
C GLN A 347 6.18 1.28 -10.98
N ASN A 348 5.77 0.29 -11.78
CA ASN A 348 4.38 -0.16 -11.80
C ASN A 348 3.96 -0.74 -10.45
N LYS A 349 4.80 -1.60 -9.84
CA LYS A 349 4.52 -2.18 -8.51
C LYS A 349 4.40 -1.09 -7.43
N LYS A 350 5.30 -0.10 -7.44
CA LYS A 350 5.22 1.07 -6.54
C LYS A 350 3.89 1.80 -6.73
N LYS A 351 3.53 2.10 -7.98
CA LYS A 351 2.29 2.81 -8.29
C LYS A 351 1.06 2.05 -7.79
N THR A 352 0.94 0.76 -8.09
CA THR A 352 -0.18 -0.08 -7.60
C THR A 352 -0.29 -0.07 -6.07
N MET A 353 0.83 -0.17 -5.35
CA MET A 353 0.81 -0.15 -3.87
C MET A 353 0.45 1.21 -3.29
N LEU A 354 0.88 2.30 -3.93
CA LEU A 354 0.48 3.65 -3.54
C LEU A 354 -1.01 3.88 -3.80
N ASP A 355 -1.50 3.51 -4.99
CA ASP A 355 -2.92 3.64 -5.35
C ASP A 355 -3.82 2.85 -4.36
N GLU A 356 -3.45 1.61 -4.01
CA GLU A 356 -4.18 0.81 -3.02
C GLU A 356 -4.19 1.44 -1.62
N THR A 357 -3.08 2.06 -1.21
CA THR A 357 -2.96 2.72 0.09
C THR A 357 -3.80 3.98 0.11
N GLU A 358 -3.76 4.78 -0.95
CA GLU A 358 -4.54 6.00 -1.12
C GLU A 358 -6.04 5.69 -1.10
N MET A 359 -6.49 4.65 -1.80
CA MET A 359 -7.89 4.20 -1.77
C MET A 359 -8.37 3.86 -0.35
N LYS A 360 -7.53 3.18 0.44
CA LYS A 360 -7.85 2.83 1.84
C LYS A 360 -7.91 4.05 2.74
N ILE A 361 -6.99 5.00 2.57
CA ILE A 361 -6.98 6.28 3.28
C ILE A 361 -8.25 7.07 2.94
N GLN A 362 -8.58 7.20 1.67
CA GLN A 362 -9.78 7.91 1.21
C GLN A 362 -11.06 7.28 1.78
N ALA A 363 -11.16 5.94 1.79
CA ALA A 363 -12.29 5.24 2.39
C ALA A 363 -12.39 5.47 3.91
N GLY A 364 -11.26 5.54 4.62
CA GLY A 364 -11.21 5.86 6.05
C GLY A 364 -11.66 7.28 6.36
N LEU A 365 -11.18 8.26 5.58
CA LEU A 365 -11.58 9.66 5.68
C LEU A 365 -13.07 9.84 5.39
N ASP A 366 -13.59 9.22 4.33
CA ASP A 366 -15.01 9.28 3.97
C ASP A 366 -15.91 8.74 5.09
N ARG A 367 -15.56 7.58 5.66
CA ARG A 367 -16.28 7.00 6.80
C ARG A 367 -16.23 7.92 8.03
N SER A 368 -15.10 8.57 8.27
CA SER A 368 -14.93 9.50 9.40
C SER A 368 -15.81 10.74 9.22
N LEU A 369 -15.84 11.33 8.02
CA LEU A 369 -16.72 12.45 7.69
C LEU A 369 -18.19 12.05 7.80
N ASN A 370 -18.57 10.89 7.29
CA ASN A 370 -19.92 10.36 7.42
C ASN A 370 -20.33 10.18 8.88
N ALA A 371 -19.43 9.70 9.74
CA ALA A 371 -19.70 9.54 11.15
C ALA A 371 -19.97 10.92 11.81
N ILE A 372 -19.12 11.92 11.54
CA ILE A 372 -19.26 13.28 12.10
C ILE A 372 -20.64 13.85 11.75
N VAL A 373 -21.00 13.78 10.47
CA VAL A 373 -22.23 14.36 9.93
C VAL A 373 -23.47 13.57 10.36
N SER A 374 -23.36 12.24 10.49
CA SER A 374 -24.43 11.38 11.01
C SER A 374 -24.74 11.69 12.47
N TRP A 375 -23.72 11.94 13.30
CA TRP A 375 -23.93 12.36 14.68
C TRP A 375 -24.69 13.69 14.74
N ILE A 376 -24.29 14.68 13.93
CA ILE A 376 -25.01 15.98 13.85
C ILE A 376 -26.47 15.77 13.47
N LYS A 377 -26.73 14.94 12.46
CA LYS A 377 -28.10 14.63 12.01
C LYS A 377 -28.93 14.00 13.13
N ILE A 378 -28.41 12.98 13.82
CA ILE A 378 -29.11 12.32 14.92
C ILE A 378 -29.36 13.29 16.07
N TYR A 379 -28.33 14.05 16.45
CA TYR A 379 -28.41 15.03 17.53
C TYR A 379 -29.47 16.10 17.27
N LEU A 380 -29.50 16.66 16.06
CA LEU A 380 -30.53 17.63 15.67
C LEU A 380 -31.93 17.02 15.66
N GLN A 381 -32.08 15.77 15.22
CA GLN A 381 -33.37 15.06 15.24
C GLN A 381 -33.88 14.78 16.66
N SER A 382 -32.98 14.55 17.62
CA SER A 382 -33.35 14.24 19.01
C SER A 382 -33.55 15.50 19.87
N GLU A 383 -32.73 16.53 19.68
CA GLU A 383 -32.68 17.68 20.57
C GLU A 383 -33.44 18.91 20.06
N GLN A 384 -33.57 19.11 18.74
CA GLN A 384 -34.28 20.26 18.20
C GLN A 384 -35.78 19.97 18.11
N ARG A 385 -36.58 20.75 18.82
CA ARG A 385 -38.02 20.55 18.96
C ARG A 385 -38.79 21.44 18.01
N LYS A 386 -40.01 21.02 17.62
CA LYS A 386 -40.89 21.84 16.78
C LYS A 386 -41.26 23.18 17.43
N SER A 387 -41.30 23.23 18.76
CA SER A 387 -41.53 24.46 19.53
C SER A 387 -40.45 25.52 19.32
N ASP A 388 -39.23 25.13 18.95
CA ASP A 388 -38.11 26.07 18.77
C ASP A 388 -38.32 26.97 17.55
N PHE A 389 -39.01 26.43 16.53
CA PHE A 389 -39.33 27.14 15.29
C PHE A 389 -40.82 27.48 15.13
N LYS A 390 -41.66 27.04 16.07
CA LYS A 390 -43.07 27.45 16.18
C LYS A 390 -43.46 27.65 17.64
N PRO A 391 -42.86 28.63 18.32
CA PRO A 391 -43.16 28.94 19.71
C PRO A 391 -44.59 29.47 19.90
N GLU A 392 -45.17 29.19 21.06
CA GLU A 392 -46.43 29.77 21.51
C GLU A 392 -46.14 30.95 22.46
N GLY A 393 -46.49 32.17 22.04
CA GLY A 393 -46.23 33.40 22.81
C GLY A 393 -44.98 34.16 22.35
N ASP A 394 -44.71 35.30 23.01
CA ASP A 394 -43.50 36.09 22.77
C ASP A 394 -42.32 35.45 23.50
N ILE A 395 -41.34 34.97 22.74
CA ILE A 395 -40.11 34.34 23.23
C ILE A 395 -38.91 35.13 22.69
N ASP A 396 -37.87 35.27 23.51
CA ASP A 396 -36.59 35.83 23.09
C ASP A 396 -35.99 35.00 21.93
N THR A 397 -35.80 35.65 20.78
CA THR A 397 -35.31 35.00 19.56
C THR A 397 -33.78 34.95 19.55
N LEU A 398 -33.22 33.93 20.19
CA LEU A 398 -31.79 33.60 20.20
C LEU A 398 -31.54 32.33 19.37
N ALA A 399 -30.26 32.03 19.12
CA ALA A 399 -29.88 30.74 18.54
C ALA A 399 -30.28 29.61 19.48
N SER A 400 -30.79 28.52 18.91
CA SER A 400 -31.23 27.33 19.64
C SER A 400 -30.06 26.64 20.35
N VAL A 401 -30.41 25.96 21.44
CA VAL A 401 -29.44 25.17 22.20
C VAL A 401 -28.85 24.05 21.35
N ALA A 402 -29.65 23.42 20.47
CA ALA A 402 -29.14 22.39 19.58
C ALA A 402 -28.17 22.96 18.55
N CYS A 403 -28.44 24.15 17.98
CA CYS A 403 -27.50 24.83 17.09
C CYS A 403 -26.15 25.11 17.78
N THR A 404 -26.19 25.68 18.98
CA THR A 404 -24.99 26.01 19.75
C THR A 404 -24.14 24.75 20.02
N ASN A 405 -24.77 23.65 20.43
CA ASN A 405 -24.07 22.39 20.70
C ASN A 405 -23.50 21.75 19.42
N VAL A 406 -24.21 21.82 18.30
CA VAL A 406 -23.70 21.39 17.00
C VAL A 406 -22.47 22.21 16.60
N CYS A 407 -22.50 23.54 16.78
CA CYS A 407 -21.36 24.41 16.47
C CYS A 407 -20.13 24.09 17.34
N VAL A 408 -20.32 23.83 18.64
CA VAL A 408 -19.22 23.42 19.53
C VAL A 408 -18.60 22.10 19.12
N TYR A 409 -19.43 21.10 18.80
CA TYR A 409 -18.97 19.81 18.30
C TYR A 409 -18.21 19.94 16.98
N MET A 410 -18.81 20.65 16.01
CA MET A 410 -18.22 20.88 14.69
C MET A 410 -16.88 21.60 14.80
N THR A 411 -16.80 22.66 15.61
CA THR A 411 -15.54 23.39 15.86
C THR A 411 -14.47 22.50 16.46
N SER A 412 -14.85 21.56 17.34
CA SER A 412 -13.91 20.59 17.93
C SER A 412 -13.38 19.61 16.88
N CYS A 413 -14.26 19.10 16.00
CA CYS A 413 -13.86 18.26 14.88
C CYS A 413 -12.94 18.99 13.90
N ILE A 414 -13.24 20.25 13.56
CA ILE A 414 -12.40 21.08 12.68
C ILE A 414 -10.98 21.21 13.24
N LYS A 415 -10.86 21.58 14.52
CA LYS A 415 -9.54 21.70 15.18
C LYS A 415 -8.76 20.38 15.13
N LEU A 416 -9.43 19.26 15.36
CA LEU A 416 -8.81 17.94 15.31
C LEU A 416 -8.30 17.63 13.89
N ILE A 417 -9.13 17.82 12.87
CA ILE A 417 -8.75 17.54 11.47
C ILE A 417 -7.58 18.46 11.05
N GLN A 418 -7.60 19.74 11.44
CA GLN A 418 -6.49 20.68 11.19
C GLN A 418 -5.18 20.26 11.86
N SER A 419 -5.25 19.53 12.97
CA SER A 419 -4.05 19.01 13.65
C SER A 419 -3.50 17.72 13.06
N CYS A 420 -4.30 17.01 12.25
CA CYS A 420 -3.95 15.69 11.71
C CYS A 420 -3.63 15.71 10.21
N LEU A 421 -4.16 16.68 9.46
CA LEU A 421 -3.97 16.79 8.01
C LEU A 421 -3.28 18.11 7.64
N ASP A 422 -2.50 18.07 6.58
CA ASP A 422 -1.70 19.19 6.08
C ASP A 422 -1.94 19.47 4.58
N GLY A 423 -1.41 20.60 4.12
CA GLY A 423 -1.37 20.98 2.70
C GLY A 423 -2.72 21.01 2.00
N VAL A 424 -2.80 20.37 0.83
CA VAL A 424 -4.02 20.33 0.02
C VAL A 424 -5.05 19.36 0.61
N ASN A 425 -4.60 18.33 1.34
CA ASN A 425 -5.47 17.30 1.90
C ASN A 425 -6.43 17.87 2.94
N VAL A 426 -5.95 18.74 3.83
CA VAL A 426 -6.83 19.41 4.81
C VAL A 426 -7.86 20.30 4.11
N ASN A 427 -7.50 21.00 3.03
CA ASN A 427 -8.44 21.85 2.29
C ASN A 427 -9.57 21.04 1.65
N CYS A 428 -9.24 19.91 1.02
CA CYS A 428 -10.24 19.02 0.42
C CYS A 428 -11.20 18.44 1.47
N VAL A 429 -10.66 17.96 2.60
CA VAL A 429 -11.47 17.38 3.68
C VAL A 429 -12.36 18.44 4.35
N MET A 430 -11.86 19.66 4.56
CA MET A 430 -12.65 20.77 5.12
C MET A 430 -13.79 21.20 4.21
N MET A 431 -13.52 21.27 2.90
CA MET A 431 -14.54 21.58 1.89
C MET A 431 -15.64 20.52 1.88
N GLU A 432 -15.27 19.23 1.82
CA GLU A 432 -16.24 18.12 1.81
C GLU A 432 -17.05 18.05 3.11
N LEU A 433 -16.39 18.22 4.27
CA LEU A 433 -17.06 18.29 5.57
C LEU A 433 -18.10 19.42 5.60
N GLY A 434 -17.72 20.61 5.11
CA GLY A 434 -18.61 21.76 5.06
C GLY A 434 -19.81 21.57 4.13
N VAL A 435 -19.60 20.96 2.96
CA VAL A 435 -20.69 20.61 2.02
C VAL A 435 -21.67 19.62 2.64
N ARG A 436 -21.17 18.55 3.30
CA ARG A 436 -22.02 17.57 3.97
C ARG A 436 -22.76 18.16 5.17
N PHE A 437 -22.10 19.03 5.92
CA PHE A 437 -22.71 19.75 7.03
C PHE A 437 -23.84 20.66 6.55
N HIS A 438 -23.59 21.47 5.51
CA HIS A 438 -24.63 22.29 4.86
C HIS A 438 -25.83 21.43 4.46
N ARG A 439 -25.60 20.29 3.81
CA ARG A 439 -26.66 19.37 3.39
C ARG A 439 -27.50 18.87 4.56
N VAL A 440 -26.88 18.48 5.68
CA VAL A 440 -27.62 18.03 6.87
C VAL A 440 -28.45 19.15 7.48
N ILE A 441 -27.90 20.37 7.59
CA ILE A 441 -28.67 21.51 8.10
C ILE A 441 -29.84 21.82 7.16
N TYR A 442 -29.60 21.92 5.85
CA TYR A 442 -30.62 22.16 4.84
C TYR A 442 -31.77 21.13 4.93
N GLU A 443 -31.45 19.84 4.91
CA GLU A 443 -32.44 18.76 5.01
C GLU A 443 -33.18 18.74 6.37
N HIS A 444 -32.52 19.18 7.44
CA HIS A 444 -33.13 19.28 8.77
C HIS A 444 -34.16 20.42 8.83
N LEU A 445 -33.81 21.61 8.32
CA LEU A 445 -34.70 22.77 8.34
C LEU A 445 -35.99 22.54 7.54
N LEU A 446 -35.92 21.78 6.44
CA LEU A 446 -37.10 21.41 5.65
C LEU A 446 -38.16 20.58 6.42
N GLN A 447 -37.84 20.05 7.62
CA GLN A 447 -38.73 19.21 8.41
C GLN A 447 -39.64 20.00 9.37
N PHE A 448 -39.48 21.33 9.44
CA PHE A 448 -40.19 22.19 10.38
C PHE A 448 -41.18 23.12 9.72
N GLN A 449 -42.08 23.67 10.53
CA GLN A 449 -42.90 24.82 10.15
C GLN A 449 -42.50 26.03 10.99
N TYR A 450 -42.53 27.21 10.38
CA TYR A 450 -42.00 28.45 10.96
C TYR A 450 -43.09 29.51 11.14
N ASN A 451 -43.21 30.06 12.33
CA ASN A 451 -43.88 31.35 12.55
C ASN A 451 -42.84 32.49 12.58
N SER A 452 -43.26 33.75 12.73
CA SER A 452 -42.34 34.89 12.67
C SER A 452 -41.21 34.83 13.71
N ALA A 453 -41.50 34.40 14.95
CA ALA A 453 -40.50 34.25 16.00
C ALA A 453 -39.52 33.09 15.69
N GLY A 454 -40.04 31.96 15.20
CA GLY A 454 -39.21 30.84 14.76
C GLY A 454 -38.36 31.14 13.52
N ALA A 455 -38.84 31.99 12.62
CA ALA A 455 -38.07 32.49 11.48
C ALA A 455 -36.86 33.32 11.95
N MET A 456 -37.03 34.17 12.97
CA MET A 456 -35.91 34.88 13.59
C MET A 456 -34.93 33.92 14.29
N CYS A 457 -35.44 32.91 15.00
CA CYS A 457 -34.62 31.87 15.63
C CYS A 457 -33.75 31.11 14.62
N VAL A 458 -34.32 30.64 13.50
CA VAL A 458 -33.52 29.94 12.48
C VAL A 458 -32.52 30.84 11.77
N ILE A 459 -32.81 32.14 11.62
CA ILE A 459 -31.82 33.11 11.12
C ILE A 459 -30.65 33.24 12.11
N CYS A 460 -30.92 33.27 13.42
CA CYS A 460 -29.87 33.23 14.45
C CYS A 460 -29.06 31.92 14.36
N ASP A 461 -29.70 30.77 14.19
CA ASP A 461 -29.02 29.47 14.04
C ASP A 461 -28.11 29.43 12.82
N VAL A 462 -28.61 29.87 11.65
CA VAL A 462 -27.82 29.88 10.42
C VAL A 462 -26.65 30.86 10.53
N ASN A 463 -26.83 32.00 11.19
CA ASN A 463 -25.72 32.91 11.47
C ASN A 463 -24.63 32.28 12.35
N GLU A 464 -25.01 31.46 13.34
CA GLU A 464 -24.04 30.75 14.17
C GLU A 464 -23.33 29.64 13.39
N TYR A 465 -24.06 28.88 12.55
CA TYR A 465 -23.45 27.93 11.62
C TYR A 465 -22.49 28.62 10.66
N MET A 466 -22.83 29.80 10.13
CA MET A 466 -21.97 30.60 9.27
C MET A 466 -20.66 31.00 9.96
N LYS A 467 -20.72 31.40 11.25
CA LYS A 467 -19.50 31.68 12.03
C LYS A 467 -18.63 30.42 12.17
N CYS A 468 -19.25 29.27 12.42
CA CYS A 468 -18.55 28.00 12.54
C CYS A 468 -17.87 27.59 11.22
N VAL A 469 -18.57 27.65 10.09
CA VAL A 469 -18.00 27.19 8.80
C VAL A 469 -16.96 28.13 8.21
N LYS A 470 -16.91 29.41 8.62
CA LYS A 470 -15.83 30.33 8.22
C LYS A 470 -14.45 29.81 8.58
N THR A 471 -14.31 29.00 9.63
CA THR A 471 -13.03 28.40 10.03
C THR A 471 -12.60 27.22 9.15
N LEU A 472 -13.46 26.75 8.24
CA LEU A 472 -13.11 25.75 7.23
C LEU A 472 -12.30 26.35 6.07
N HIS A 473 -12.28 27.68 5.95
CA HIS A 473 -11.57 28.41 4.89
C HIS A 473 -11.95 28.00 3.45
N SER A 474 -13.19 27.54 3.23
CA SER A 474 -13.70 27.14 1.91
C SER A 474 -14.67 28.18 1.33
N PRO A 475 -14.34 28.83 0.19
CA PRO A 475 -15.23 29.79 -0.45
C PRO A 475 -16.58 29.18 -0.89
N LEU A 476 -16.57 27.93 -1.36
CA LEU A 476 -17.78 27.23 -1.75
C LEU A 476 -18.73 27.05 -0.56
N VAL A 477 -18.20 26.58 0.58
CA VAL A 477 -19.02 26.36 1.79
C VAL A 477 -19.60 27.66 2.29
N ASN A 478 -18.83 28.76 2.29
CA ASN A 478 -19.34 30.07 2.65
C ASN A 478 -20.51 30.48 1.75
N SER A 479 -20.37 30.35 0.43
CA SER A 479 -21.43 30.68 -0.53
C SER A 479 -22.69 29.81 -0.35
N LEU A 480 -22.53 28.52 -0.02
CA LEU A 480 -23.66 27.64 0.30
C LEU A 480 -24.45 28.15 1.52
N PHE A 481 -23.76 28.50 2.61
CA PHE A 481 -24.42 29.02 3.80
C PHE A 481 -24.97 30.45 3.63
N ASP A 482 -24.33 31.31 2.83
CA ASP A 482 -24.90 32.61 2.43
C ASP A 482 -26.24 32.44 1.68
N SER A 483 -26.32 31.42 0.83
CA SER A 483 -27.53 31.07 0.07
C SER A 483 -28.60 30.52 1.02
N LEU A 484 -28.22 29.65 1.96
CA LEU A 484 -29.12 29.12 3.00
C LEU A 484 -29.68 30.23 3.91
N HIS A 485 -28.84 31.18 4.32
CA HIS A 485 -29.26 32.34 5.10
C HIS A 485 -30.29 33.17 4.32
N SER A 486 -30.04 33.39 3.02
CA SER A 486 -30.98 34.10 2.14
C SER A 486 -32.31 33.36 1.99
N LEU A 487 -32.29 32.02 1.92
CA LEU A 487 -33.50 31.18 1.93
C LEU A 487 -34.28 31.31 3.26
N CYS A 488 -33.59 31.33 4.41
CA CYS A 488 -34.23 31.51 5.71
C CYS A 488 -34.91 32.88 5.85
N ASN A 489 -34.41 33.93 5.20
CA ASN A 489 -35.06 35.24 5.18
C ASN A 489 -36.47 35.19 4.55
N LEU A 490 -36.72 34.29 3.60
CA LEU A 490 -38.06 34.08 3.01
C LEU A 490 -39.10 33.63 4.04
N LEU A 491 -38.68 33.06 5.17
CA LEU A 491 -39.56 32.63 6.25
C LEU A 491 -40.08 33.81 7.09
N LEU A 492 -39.38 34.95 7.06
CA LEU A 492 -39.68 36.14 7.87
C LEU A 492 -40.39 37.25 7.07
N VAL A 493 -40.06 37.37 5.77
CA VAL A 493 -40.54 38.47 4.92
C VAL A 493 -42.07 38.50 4.86
N LYS A 494 -42.68 39.68 4.82
CA LYS A 494 -44.14 39.80 4.69
C LYS A 494 -44.63 39.31 3.32
N PRO A 495 -45.84 38.72 3.22
CA PRO A 495 -46.39 38.18 1.96
C PRO A 495 -46.32 39.09 0.75
N GLU A 496 -46.42 40.41 0.96
CA GLU A 496 -46.44 41.42 -0.10
C GLU A 496 -45.07 41.61 -0.76
N ASN A 497 -43.98 41.32 -0.03
CA ASN A 497 -42.61 41.56 -0.48
C ASN A 497 -41.89 40.29 -0.97
N LEU A 498 -42.54 39.12 -0.89
CA LEU A 498 -41.91 37.83 -1.22
C LEU A 498 -41.45 37.75 -2.68
N ASP A 499 -42.25 38.25 -3.61
CA ASP A 499 -41.91 38.22 -5.05
C ASP A 499 -40.66 39.05 -5.34
N GLN A 500 -40.53 40.22 -4.72
CA GLN A 500 -39.34 41.06 -4.84
C GLN A 500 -38.08 40.36 -4.28
N VAL A 501 -38.20 39.71 -3.12
CA VAL A 501 -37.05 39.03 -2.49
C VAL A 501 -36.65 37.77 -3.26
N CYS A 502 -37.60 37.01 -3.79
CA CYS A 502 -37.31 35.84 -4.64
C CYS A 502 -36.54 36.21 -5.92
N ASN A 503 -36.78 37.41 -6.46
CA ASN A 503 -36.09 37.93 -7.64
C ASN A 503 -34.81 38.74 -7.30
N GLY A 504 -34.40 38.80 -6.03
CA GLY A 504 -33.19 39.51 -5.61
C GLY A 504 -31.90 38.80 -6.03
N GLU A 505 -30.81 39.55 -6.17
CA GLU A 505 -29.49 39.05 -6.62
C GLU A 505 -28.97 37.86 -5.80
N GLN A 506 -29.29 37.82 -4.50
CA GLN A 506 -28.85 36.76 -3.58
C GLN A 506 -29.53 35.40 -3.82
N LEU A 507 -30.70 35.37 -4.46
CA LEU A 507 -31.48 34.16 -4.74
C LEU A 507 -31.60 33.85 -6.24
N ALA A 508 -31.13 34.75 -7.10
CA ALA A 508 -31.27 34.67 -8.56
C ALA A 508 -30.63 33.42 -9.20
N GLY A 509 -29.65 32.78 -8.52
CA GLY A 509 -28.99 31.56 -8.99
C GLY A 509 -29.65 30.24 -8.57
N LEU A 510 -30.73 30.29 -7.78
CA LEU A 510 -31.42 29.10 -7.27
C LEU A 510 -32.63 28.73 -8.11
N GLU A 511 -32.90 27.43 -8.23
CA GLU A 511 -34.12 26.96 -8.87
C GLU A 511 -35.37 27.40 -8.10
N ARG A 512 -36.42 27.81 -8.81
CA ARG A 512 -37.70 28.21 -8.21
C ARG A 512 -38.31 27.13 -7.32
N SER A 513 -38.08 25.86 -7.64
CA SER A 513 -38.48 24.70 -6.83
C SER A 513 -37.94 24.79 -5.39
N ILE A 514 -36.69 25.22 -5.22
CA ILE A 514 -36.02 25.38 -3.91
C ILE A 514 -36.67 26.52 -3.12
N LEU A 515 -36.93 27.66 -3.78
CA LEU A 515 -37.60 28.81 -3.15
C LEU A 515 -38.99 28.43 -2.66
N LEU A 516 -39.77 27.72 -3.49
CA LEU A 516 -41.10 27.24 -3.15
C LEU A 516 -41.08 26.26 -1.97
N ASN A 517 -40.11 25.35 -1.92
CA ASN A 517 -39.96 24.41 -0.80
C ASN A 517 -39.78 25.14 0.53
N PHE A 518 -39.01 26.24 0.57
CA PHE A 518 -38.85 27.05 1.79
C PHE A 518 -40.09 27.87 2.13
N ILE A 519 -40.75 28.49 1.14
CA ILE A 519 -41.98 29.26 1.36
C ILE A 519 -43.10 28.36 1.92
N GLN A 520 -43.16 27.10 1.51
CA GLN A 520 -44.11 26.10 2.03
C GLN A 520 -43.96 25.80 3.52
N LEU A 521 -42.80 26.08 4.11
CA LEU A 521 -42.55 25.84 5.54
C LEU A 521 -43.17 26.91 6.43
N ARG A 522 -43.63 28.03 5.88
CA ARG A 522 -44.24 29.11 6.68
C ARG A 522 -45.58 28.67 7.26
N SER A 523 -45.84 29.04 8.51
CA SER A 523 -47.10 28.71 9.18
C SER A 523 -48.33 29.38 8.54
N ASP A 524 -48.13 30.51 7.87
CA ASP A 524 -49.16 31.27 7.13
C ASP A 524 -49.30 30.81 5.67
N TYR A 525 -48.64 29.73 5.25
CA TYR A 525 -48.62 29.26 3.85
C TYR A 525 -50.01 29.05 3.25
N LYS A 526 -50.93 28.47 4.02
CA LYS A 526 -52.31 28.18 3.57
C LYS A 526 -53.23 29.40 3.53
N THR A 527 -52.74 30.59 3.88
CA THR A 527 -53.56 31.81 3.83
C THR A 527 -53.78 32.25 2.38
N GLN A 528 -55.01 32.69 2.05
CA GLN A 528 -55.36 33.13 0.69
C GLN A 528 -54.43 34.23 0.15
N LYS A 529 -53.84 35.05 1.01
CA LYS A 529 -52.88 36.10 0.64
C LYS A 529 -51.57 35.52 0.09
N LEU A 530 -50.97 34.54 0.78
CA LEU A 530 -49.71 33.93 0.34
C LEU A 530 -49.90 33.09 -0.93
N VAL A 531 -51.02 32.36 -1.03
CA VAL A 531 -51.36 31.56 -2.23
C VAL A 531 -51.49 32.44 -3.49
N ASN A 532 -51.99 33.67 -3.36
CA ASN A 532 -52.07 34.60 -4.48
C ASN A 532 -50.71 35.21 -4.85
N SER A 533 -49.82 35.49 -3.90
CA SER A 533 -48.45 35.97 -4.17
C SER A 533 -47.58 34.90 -4.87
N ILE A 534 -47.84 33.61 -4.64
CA ILE A 534 -47.04 32.49 -5.18
C ILE A 534 -47.46 32.08 -6.59
N LYS A 535 -48.68 32.42 -7.04
CA LYS A 535 -49.17 32.08 -8.40
C LYS A 535 -48.24 32.57 -9.51
N ASN A 536 -47.56 33.70 -9.30
CA ASN A 536 -46.61 34.28 -10.25
C ASN A 536 -45.24 33.57 -10.25
N LEU A 537 -44.90 32.81 -9.20
CA LEU A 537 -43.65 32.06 -9.07
C LEU A 537 -43.75 30.64 -9.67
N THR A 538 -44.97 30.08 -9.76
CA THR A 538 -45.24 28.75 -10.35
C THR A 538 -45.46 28.75 -11.86
N SER A 539 -45.59 29.93 -12.46
CA SER A 539 -45.63 30.17 -13.92
C SER A 539 -44.25 30.52 -14.46
#